data_AF-A0A087AZJ2-F1
#
_entry.id   AF-A0A087AZJ2-F1
#
_cell.length_a   1.000
_cell.length_b   1.000
_cell.length_c   1.000
_cell.angle_alpha   90.00
_cell.angle_beta   90.00
_cell.angle_gamma   90.00
#
_symmetry.space_group_name_H-M   'P 1'
#
loop_
_entity.id
_entity.type
_entity.pdbx_description
1 polymer ?
#
loop_
_entity_poly.entity_id
_entity_poly.type
_entity_poly.pdbx_seq_one_letter_code
_entity_poly.pdbx_strand_id
1 'polypeptide(L)' 'MDMDNETPILHADVVRAVSKEGRPYECVEVKLGDVSVGRIFPRPLEMAAIKNALGYN' A
#
# COMPACT_ATOMS: atom_id res chain seq x y z
N MET A 1 23.53 1.71 -25.96
CA MET A 1 22.92 0.84 -24.94
C MET A 1 22.59 1.76 -23.79
N ASP A 2 21.49 2.48 -23.95
CA ASP A 2 20.97 3.28 -22.85
C ASP A 2 20.25 2.28 -21.96
N MET A 3 20.90 1.85 -20.88
CA MET A 3 20.18 1.20 -19.79
C MET A 3 19.22 2.26 -19.28
N ASP A 4 17.94 2.11 -19.63
CA ASP A 4 16.87 2.91 -19.08
C ASP A 4 17.10 3.01 -17.58
N ASN A 5 17.44 4.22 -17.15
CA ASN A 5 17.65 4.59 -15.77
C ASN A 5 16.25 4.73 -15.16
N GLU A 6 15.45 3.65 -15.20
CA GLU A 6 14.13 3.60 -14.60
C GLU A 6 14.32 3.79 -13.10
N THR A 7 14.15 5.03 -12.65
CA THR A 7 14.04 5.33 -11.24
C THR A 7 12.99 4.39 -10.67
N PRO A 8 13.35 3.56 -9.68
CA PRO A 8 12.42 2.57 -9.16
C PRO A 8 11.14 3.24 -8.67
N ILE A 9 10.02 2.91 -9.30
CA ILE A 9 8.71 3.48 -8.95
C ILE A 9 8.21 2.76 -7.69
N LEU A 10 7.85 3.53 -6.67
CA LEU A 10 7.17 3.03 -5.49
C LEU A 10 5.66 3.04 -5.72
N HIS A 11 5.05 1.86 -5.60
CA HIS A 11 3.59 1.67 -5.66
C HIS A 11 3.04 1.53 -4.24
N ALA A 12 1.83 2.04 -4.02
CA ALA A 12 1.14 1.96 -2.73
C ALA A 12 -0.30 1.48 -2.96
N ASP A 13 -0.63 0.31 -2.42
CA ASP A 13 -1.93 -0.33 -2.58
C ASP A 13 -2.64 -0.45 -1.23
N VAL A 14 -3.95 -0.17 -1.19
CA VAL A 14 -4.77 -0.48 -0.02
C VAL A 14 -5.09 -1.98 -0.02
N VAL A 15 -4.66 -2.68 1.02
CA VAL A 15 -4.85 -4.13 1.16
C VAL A 15 -5.72 -4.46 2.37
N ARG A 16 -6.62 -5.42 2.21
CA ARG A 16 -7.42 -6.02 3.29
C ARG A 16 -6.95 -7.44 3.52
N ALA A 17 -6.66 -7.79 4.76
CA ALA A 17 -6.13 -9.10 5.13
C ALA A 17 -6.60 -9.52 6.51
N VAL A 18 -6.27 -10.76 6.89
CA VAL A 18 -6.56 -11.33 8.22
C VAL A 18 -5.22 -11.63 8.90
N SER A 19 -5.06 -11.13 10.12
CA SER A 19 -3.85 -11.36 10.93
C SER A 19 -3.75 -12.82 11.37
N LYS A 20 -2.58 -13.22 11.88
CA LYS A 20 -2.38 -14.56 12.46
C LYS A 20 -3.34 -14.86 13.62
N GLU A 21 -3.82 -13.82 14.32
CA GLU A 21 -4.80 -13.92 15.39
C GLU A 21 -6.26 -13.98 14.88
N GLY A 22 -6.48 -14.03 13.56
CA GLY A 22 -7.81 -14.08 12.95
C GLY A 22 -8.52 -12.73 12.87
N ARG A 23 -7.85 -11.62 13.24
CA ARG A 23 -8.45 -10.28 13.19
C ARG A 23 -8.30 -9.68 11.80
N PRO A 24 -9.39 -9.22 11.16
CA PRO A 24 -9.30 -8.49 9.90
C PRO A 24 -8.60 -7.15 10.12
N TYR A 25 -7.78 -6.75 9.17
CA TYR A 25 -7.12 -5.46 9.17
C TYR A 25 -7.01 -4.91 7.76
N GLU A 26 -6.79 -3.61 7.69
CA GLU A 26 -6.56 -2.89 6.46
C GLU A 26 -5.30 -2.05 6.62
N CYS A 27 -4.46 -2.05 5.60
CA CYS A 27 -3.21 -1.28 5.61
C CYS A 27 -2.85 -0.85 4.19
N VAL A 28 -1.80 -0.03 4.08
CA VAL A 28 -1.22 0.35 2.78
C VAL A 28 0.04 -0.47 2.58
N GLU A 29 0.07 -1.31 1.55
CA GLU A 29 1.25 -2.06 1.14
C GLU A 29 2.07 -1.23 0.15
N VAL A 30 3.36 -1.09 0.44
CA VAL A 30 4.30 -0.36 -0.41
C VAL A 30 5.14 -1.37 -1.18
N LYS A 31 5.23 -1.21 -2.50
CA LYS A 31 5.96 -2.09 -3.41
C LYS A 31 7.00 -1.33 -4.23
N LEU A 32 8.13 -1.97 -4.50
CA LEU A 32 9.13 -1.52 -5.46
C LEU A 32 9.08 -2.46 -6.66
N GLY A 33 8.43 -2.03 -7.74
CA GLY A 33 7.96 -2.96 -8.78
C GLY A 33 6.99 -3.98 -8.19
N ASP A 34 7.27 -5.28 -8.37
CA ASP A 34 6.43 -6.38 -7.85
C ASP A 34 6.81 -6.83 -6.42
N VAL A 35 7.84 -6.24 -5.83
CA VAL A 35 8.36 -6.66 -4.52
C VAL A 35 7.73 -5.82 -3.41
N SER A 36 7.04 -6.47 -2.47
CA SER A 36 6.56 -5.81 -1.24
C SER A 36 7.74 -5.43 -0.35
N VAL A 37 7.87 -4.13 -0.06
CA VAL A 37 8.97 -3.57 0.75
C VAL A 37 8.52 -3.10 2.13
N GLY A 38 7.21 -3.00 2.37
CA GLY A 38 6.70 -2.61 3.67
C GLY A 38 5.20 -2.43 3.73
N ARG A 39 4.70 -2.25 4.95
CA ARG A 39 3.28 -1.96 5.23
C ARG A 39 3.17 -0.80 6.20
N ILE A 40 2.31 0.14 5.86
CA ILE A 40 1.93 1.28 6.72
C ILE A 40 0.56 0.96 7.27
N PHE A 41 0.36 1.17 8.58
CA PHE A 41 -0.92 0.96 9.26
C PHE A 41 -1.48 2.31 9.72
N PRO A 42 -2.18 3.06 8.85
CA PRO A 42 -2.76 4.34 9.22
C PRO A 42 -3.84 4.16 10.28
N ARG A 43 -4.06 5.22 11.06
CA ARG A 43 -5.22 5.34 11.94
C ARG A 43 -6.51 5.37 11.12
N PRO A 44 -7.67 5.06 11.71
CA PRO A 44 -8.94 5.03 10.99
C PRO A 44 -9.26 6.31 10.20
N LEU A 45 -8.99 7.50 10.76
CA LEU A 45 -9.21 8.79 10.07
C LEU A 45 -8.26 8.99 8.89
N GLU A 46 -6.99 8.61 9.04
CA GLU A 46 -6.00 8.69 7.97
C GLU A 46 -6.38 7.74 6.84
N MET A 47 -6.84 6.54 7.18
CA MET A 47 -7.26 5.56 6.19
C MET A 47 -8.51 6.01 5.40
N ALA A 48 -9.47 6.64 6.08
CA ALA A 48 -10.63 7.23 5.41
C ALA A 48 -10.23 8.35 4.43
N ALA A 49 -9.29 9.22 4.81
CA ALA A 49 -8.79 10.27 3.94
C ALA A 49 -8.07 9.71 2.71
N ILE A 50 -7.22 8.69 2.90
CA ILE A 50 -6.51 8.01 1.80
C ILE A 50 -7.51 7.40 0.81
N LYS A 51 -8.51 6.65 1.30
CA LYS A 51 -9.53 6.04 0.43
C LYS A 51 -10.32 7.06 -0.37
N ASN A 52 -10.72 8.15 0.26
CA ASN A 52 -11.44 9.23 -0.40
C ASN A 52 -10.59 9.85 -1.52
N ALA A 53 -9.31 10.13 -1.25
CA ALA A 53 -8.38 10.64 -2.26
C ALA A 53 -8.17 9.68 -3.46
N LEU A 54 -8.27 8.37 -3.21
CA LEU A 54 -8.13 7.32 -4.23
C LEU A 54 -9.46 6.96 -4.92
N GLY A 55 -10.60 7.55 -4.51
CA GLY A 55 -11.92 7.24 -5.05
C GLY A 55 -12.47 5.87 -4.62
N TYR A 56 -11.92 5.27 -3.56
CA TYR A 56 -12.50 4.09 -2.92
C TYR A 56 -13.69 4.52 -2.05
N ASN A 57 -14.87 4.63 -2.66
CA ASN A 57 -16.14 4.85 -1.96
C ASN A 57 -16.75 3.52 -1.50
#